data_AF-A0A381WKC2-F1
#
_entry.id   AF-A0A381WKC2-F1
#
_cell.length_a   1.000
_cell.length_b   1.000
_cell.length_c   1.000
_cell.angle_alpha   90.00
_cell.angle_beta   90.00
_cell.angle_gamma   90.00
#
_symmetry.space_group_name_H-M   'P 1'
#
loop_
_entity.id
_entity.type
_entity.pdbx_description
1 polymer ?
#
loop_
_entity_poly.entity_id
_entity_poly.type
_entity_poly.pdbx_seq_one_letter_code
_entity_poly.pdbx_strand_id
1 'polypeptide(L)'
;VLYVRLKGDKEPEWRANAVLRVQANFVENVPLALVLLYLLEISGSPKQIVHVLGGLLVVLRLLHAWGMSKNSGANYPRLIGAQGTFLLMSIMGSAAVFFGILNM
;
A
#
# COMPACT_ATOMS: atom_id res chain seq x y z
N VAL A 1 -5.90 21.20 25.98
CA VAL A 1 -5.01 20.84 27.11
C VAL A 1 -5.72 20.05 28.21
N LEU A 2 -6.94 20.44 28.62
CA LEU A 2 -7.74 19.71 29.62
C LEU A 2 -8.23 18.32 29.13
N TYR A 3 -8.63 18.22 27.85
CA TYR A 3 -9.09 16.97 27.23
C TYR A 3 -8.05 15.83 27.23
N VAL A 4 -6.76 16.16 27.05
CA VAL A 4 -5.65 15.19 27.07
C VAL A 4 -5.38 14.68 28.49
N ARG A 5 -5.67 15.48 29.53
CA ARG A 5 -5.50 15.12 30.95
C ARG A 5 -6.69 14.32 31.52
N LEU A 6 -7.88 14.47 30.94
CA LEU A 6 -9.11 13.77 31.37
C LEU A 6 -9.28 12.38 30.74
N LYS A 7 -8.56 12.09 29.64
CA LYS A 7 -8.56 10.76 29.03
C LYS A 7 -7.63 9.85 29.82
N GLY A 8 -8.18 9.23 30.87
CA GLY A 8 -7.50 8.28 31.76
C GLY A 8 -7.14 6.94 31.12
N ASP A 9 -7.51 6.72 29.85
CA ASP A 9 -7.08 5.53 29.13
C ASP A 9 -5.69 5.77 28.53
N LYS A 10 -4.69 5.10 29.10
CA LYS A 10 -3.40 4.94 28.43
C LYS A 10 -3.68 4.31 27.06
N GLU A 11 -3.32 5.02 25.98
CA GLU A 11 -3.36 4.44 24.65
C GLU A 11 -2.58 3.11 24.67
N PRO A 12 -3.15 2.02 24.15
CA PRO A 12 -2.55 0.71 24.33
C PRO A 12 -1.19 0.65 23.62
N GLU A 13 -0.19 0.08 24.28
CA GLU A 13 1.22 0.16 23.87
C GLU A 13 1.47 -0.32 22.43
N TRP A 14 0.66 -1.26 21.94
CA TRP A 14 0.75 -1.76 20.57
C TRP A 14 0.48 -0.69 19.50
N ARG A 15 -0.25 0.39 19.80
CA ARG A 15 -0.61 1.44 18.82
C ARG A 15 0.61 2.22 18.34
N ALA A 16 1.54 2.54 19.23
CA ALA A 16 2.78 3.23 18.85
C ALA A 16 3.59 2.37 17.84
N ASN A 17 3.72 1.07 18.13
CA ASN A 17 4.37 0.11 17.24
C ASN A 17 3.62 -0.06 15.91
N ALA A 18 2.28 -0.06 15.93
CA ALA A 18 1.48 -0.15 14.72
C ALA A 18 1.71 1.04 13.77
N VAL A 19 1.77 2.27 14.30
CA VAL A 19 2.03 3.48 13.50
C VAL A 19 3.40 3.40 12.81
N LEU A 20 4.44 3.05 13.56
CA LEU A 20 5.79 2.88 13.01
C LEU A 20 5.82 1.83 11.89
N ARG A 21 5.16 0.68 12.11
CA ARG A 21 5.11 -0.39 11.12
C ARG A 21 4.30 -0.02 9.87
N VAL A 22 3.22 0.75 10.00
CA VAL A 22 2.46 1.24 8.82
C VAL A 22 3.35 2.13 7.96
N GLN A 23 4.07 3.07 8.56
CA GLN A 23 4.98 3.97 7.84
C GLN A 23 6.14 3.22 7.18
N ALA A 24 6.80 2.32 7.93
CA ALA A 24 7.88 1.49 7.38
C ALA A 24 7.41 0.67 6.17
N ASN A 25 6.28 -0.02 6.28
CA ASN A 25 5.72 -0.81 5.16
C ASN A 25 5.36 0.05 3.94
N PHE A 26 4.95 1.30 4.16
CA PHE A 26 4.65 2.23 3.08
C PHE A 26 5.93 2.62 2.34
N VAL A 27 6.98 3.03 3.07
CA VAL A 27 8.27 3.44 2.51
C VAL A 27 9.01 2.28 1.83
N GLU A 28 8.83 1.05 2.30
CA GLU A 28 9.44 -0.13 1.66
C GLU A 28 8.80 -0.48 0.32
N ASN A 29 7.47 -0.43 0.24
CA ASN A 29 6.76 -1.05 -0.88
C ASN A 29 6.18 -0.03 -1.88
N VAL A 30 5.80 1.18 -1.44
CA VAL A 30 5.16 2.17 -2.34
C VAL A 30 6.13 2.76 -3.35
N PRO A 31 7.39 3.12 -3.00
CA PRO A 31 8.33 3.63 -3.98
C PRO A 31 8.55 2.67 -5.15
N LEU A 32 8.72 1.37 -4.86
CA LEU A 32 8.85 0.35 -5.90
C LEU A 32 7.59 0.25 -6.77
N ALA A 33 6.40 0.25 -6.17
CA ALA A 33 5.14 0.23 -6.91
C ALA A 33 5.00 1.46 -7.83
N LEU A 34 5.38 2.66 -7.38
CA LEU A 34 5.35 3.87 -8.20
C LEU A 34 6.34 3.81 -9.37
N VAL A 35 7.55 3.26 -9.15
CA VAL A 35 8.52 3.04 -10.23
C VAL A 35 7.95 2.08 -11.28
N LEU A 36 7.32 0.98 -10.87
CA LEU A 36 6.69 0.04 -11.79
C LEU A 36 5.53 0.66 -12.58
N LEU A 37 4.71 1.51 -11.95
CA LEU A 37 3.65 2.28 -12.62
C LEU A 37 4.23 3.24 -13.66
N TYR A 38 5.31 3.94 -13.30
CA TYR A 38 6.02 4.83 -14.21
C TYR A 38 6.59 4.08 -15.42
N LEU A 39 7.22 2.92 -15.20
CA LEU A 39 7.74 2.07 -16.28
C LEU A 39 6.61 1.64 -17.24
N LEU A 40 5.45 1.24 -16.71
CA LEU A 40 4.29 0.88 -17.54
C LEU A 40 3.78 2.05 -18.39
N GLU A 41 3.77 3.26 -17.83
CA GLU A 41 3.34 4.47 -18.54
C GLU A 41 4.29 4.82 -19.69
N ILE A 42 5.61 4.79 -19.46
CA ILE A 42 6.60 5.11 -20.50
C ILE A 42 6.72 4.02 -21.58
N SER A 43 6.37 2.77 -21.26
CA SER A 43 6.29 1.67 -22.24
C SER A 43 5.06 1.75 -23.15
N GLY A 44 4.28 2.84 -23.11
CA GLY A 44 3.14 3.04 -23.99
C GLY A 44 1.88 2.26 -23.60
N SER A 45 1.78 1.79 -22.35
CA SER A 45 0.57 1.14 -21.87
C SER A 45 -0.65 2.07 -21.96
N PRO A 46 -1.87 1.56 -22.23
CA PRO A 46 -3.07 2.38 -22.23
C PRO A 46 -3.26 3.12 -20.90
N LYS A 47 -3.51 4.43 -20.97
CA LYS A 47 -3.68 5.31 -19.79
C LYS A 47 -4.71 4.79 -18.79
N GLN A 48 -5.77 4.15 -19.29
CA GLN A 48 -6.82 3.55 -18.47
C GLN A 48 -6.26 2.46 -17.53
N ILE A 49 -5.36 1.60 -18.02
CA ILE A 49 -4.74 0.54 -17.23
C ILE A 49 -3.88 1.15 -16.13
N VAL A 50 -3.07 2.16 -16.46
CA VAL A 50 -2.21 2.87 -15.50
C VAL A 50 -3.06 3.49 -14.36
N HIS A 51 -4.16 4.17 -14.69
CA HIS A 51 -5.06 4.74 -13.69
C HIS A 51 -5.76 3.68 -12.83
N VAL A 52 -6.19 2.56 -13.41
CA VAL A 52 -6.82 1.46 -12.65
C VAL A 52 -5.82 0.84 -11.67
N LEU A 53 -4.59 0.55 -12.11
CA LEU A 53 -3.54 -0.01 -11.27
C LEU A 53 -3.13 0.97 -10.15
N GLY A 54 -3.00 2.26 -10.48
CA GLY A 54 -2.73 3.32 -9.49
C GLY A 54 -3.85 3.48 -8.47
N GLY A 55 -5.11 3.49 -8.92
CA GLY A 55 -6.28 3.54 -8.04
C GLY A 55 -6.35 2.33 -7.11
N LEU A 56 -6.08 1.13 -7.64
CA LEU A 56 -6.06 -0.10 -6.86
C LEU A 56 -4.94 -0.09 -5.80
N LEU A 57 -3.75 0.42 -6.14
CA LEU A 57 -2.66 0.63 -5.18
C LEU A 57 -3.11 1.50 -4.01
N VAL A 58 -3.78 2.63 -4.26
CA VAL A 58 -4.30 3.52 -3.21
C VAL A 58 -5.28 2.78 -2.31
N VAL A 59 -6.26 2.08 -2.87
CA VAL A 59 -7.28 1.34 -2.10
C VAL A 59 -6.63 0.29 -1.19
N LEU A 60 -5.68 -0.49 -1.72
CA LEU A 60 -4.98 -1.52 -0.95
C LEU A 60 -4.17 -0.94 0.21
N ARG A 61 -3.53 0.22 0.02
CA ARG A 61 -2.78 0.90 1.09
C ARG A 61 -3.69 1.46 2.19
N LEU A 62 -4.82 2.04 1.80
CA LEU A 62 -5.81 2.51 2.76
C LEU A 62 -6.38 1.34 3.58
N LEU A 63 -6.69 0.21 2.94
CA LEU A 63 -7.14 -1.00 3.63
C LEU A 63 -6.10 -1.55 4.61
N HIS A 64 -4.82 -1.61 4.19
CA HIS A 64 -3.73 -2.07 5.07
C HIS A 64 -3.55 -1.17 6.29
N ALA A 65 -3.48 0.15 6.08
CA ALA A 65 -3.32 1.14 7.14
C ALA A 65 -4.52 1.12 8.10
N TRP A 66 -5.74 1.01 7.57
CA TRP A 66 -6.95 0.90 8.37
C TRP A 66 -6.98 -0.39 9.20
N GLY A 67 -6.60 -1.52 8.61
CA GLY A 67 -6.49 -2.80 9.29
C GLY A 67 -5.49 -2.78 10.46
N MET A 68 -4.35 -2.11 10.29
CA MET A 68 -3.33 -1.95 11.35
C MET A 68 -3.72 -0.94 12.44
N SER A 69 -4.49 0.10 12.11
CA SER A 69 -4.89 1.15 13.06
C SER A 69 -5.97 0.69 14.04
N LYS A 70 -6.79 -0.29 13.64
CA LYS A 70 -8.01 -0.68 14.37
C LYS A 70 -7.86 -1.95 15.22
N ASN A 71 -6.88 -2.81 14.93
CA ASN A 71 -6.70 -4.08 15.65
C ASN A 71 -5.22 -4.33 15.95
N SER A 72 -4.92 -4.92 17.13
CA SER A 72 -3.55 -5.33 17.48
C SER A 72 -3.09 -6.57 16.69
N GLY A 73 -4.03 -7.41 16.27
CA GLY A 73 -3.78 -8.69 15.61
C GLY A 73 -3.95 -8.69 14.09
N ALA A 74 -3.81 -9.89 13.51
CA ALA A 74 -4.12 -10.14 12.11
C ALA A 74 -5.63 -9.95 11.86
N ASN A 75 -5.96 -9.36 10.71
CA ASN A 75 -7.35 -9.14 10.30
C ASN A 75 -7.43 -9.13 8.78
N TYR A 76 -8.64 -9.37 8.24
CA TYR A 76 -8.86 -9.41 6.80
C TYR A 76 -8.41 -8.14 6.05
N PRO A 77 -8.72 -6.91 6.51
CA PRO A 77 -8.26 -5.69 5.82
C PRO A 77 -6.73 -5.58 5.72
N ARG A 78 -6.02 -5.92 6.80
CA ARG A 78 -4.55 -5.95 6.82
C ARG A 78 -4.01 -7.02 5.87
N LEU A 79 -4.59 -8.21 5.87
CA LEU A 79 -4.18 -9.32 4.99
C LEU A 79 -4.40 -8.99 3.52
N ILE A 80 -5.60 -8.53 3.16
CA ILE A 80 -5.96 -8.15 1.79
C ILE A 80 -5.11 -6.97 1.33
N GLY A 81 -4.93 -5.95 2.17
CA GLY A 81 -4.10 -4.80 1.82
C GLY A 81 -2.62 -5.17 1.60
N ALA A 82 -2.05 -6.02 2.46
CA ALA A 82 -0.67 -6.48 2.31
C ALA A 82 -0.48 -7.37 1.08
N GLN A 83 -1.24 -8.48 1.00
CA GLN A 83 -1.06 -9.44 -0.09
C GLN A 83 -1.56 -8.93 -1.43
N GLY A 84 -2.61 -8.11 -1.44
CA GLY A 84 -3.04 -7.42 -2.64
C GLY A 84 -1.95 -6.49 -3.16
N THR A 85 -1.20 -5.81 -2.29
CA THR A 85 -0.07 -4.96 -2.72
C THR A 85 1.02 -5.80 -3.38
N PHE A 86 1.43 -6.92 -2.78
CA PHE A 86 2.44 -7.80 -3.38
C PHE A 86 1.98 -8.37 -4.73
N LEU A 87 0.73 -8.85 -4.79
CA LEU A 87 0.14 -9.36 -6.03
C LEU A 87 0.10 -8.27 -7.11
N LEU A 88 -0.29 -7.04 -6.75
CA LEU A 88 -0.35 -5.91 -7.67
C LEU A 88 1.04 -5.56 -8.21
N MET A 89 2.07 -5.52 -7.34
CA MET A 89 3.45 -5.29 -7.77
C MET A 89 3.96 -6.41 -8.69
N SER A 90 3.63 -7.67 -8.42
CA SER A 90 3.97 -8.80 -9.31
C SER A 90 3.32 -8.65 -10.68
N ILE A 91 2.03 -8.32 -10.74
CA ILE A 91 1.30 -8.09 -12.00
C ILE A 91 1.94 -6.93 -12.78
N MET A 92 2.21 -5.81 -12.10
CA MET A 92 2.83 -4.64 -12.73
C MET A 92 4.24 -4.94 -13.24
N GLY A 93 5.04 -5.69 -12.47
CA GLY A 93 6.37 -6.13 -12.90
C GLY A 93 6.32 -7.02 -14.15
N SER A 94 5.45 -8.03 -14.17
CA SER A 94 5.27 -8.90 -15.34
C SER A 94 4.77 -8.12 -16.55
N ALA A 95 3.81 -7.22 -16.36
CA ALA A 95 3.30 -6.37 -17.44
C ALA A 95 4.38 -5.42 -17.98
N ALA A 96 5.20 -4.81 -17.11
CA ALA A 96 6.27 -3.92 -17.53
C ALA A 96 7.31 -4.64 -18.39
N VAL A 97 7.69 -5.87 -18.02
CA VAL A 97 8.59 -6.70 -18.83
C VAL A 97 7.97 -7.06 -20.18
N PHE A 98 6.70 -7.48 -20.20
CA PHE A 98 6.00 -7.85 -21.42
C PHE A 98 5.88 -6.68 -22.41
N PHE A 99 5.43 -5.51 -21.94
CA PHE A 99 5.35 -4.30 -22.76
C PHE A 99 6.73 -3.79 -23.16
N GLY A 100 7.74 -3.88 -22.28
CA GLY A 100 9.11 -3.52 -22.62
C GLY A 100 9.67 -4.34 -23.78
N ILE A 101 9.40 -5.64 -23.81
CA ILE A 101 9.85 -6.54 -24.89
C ILE A 101 9.09 -6.27 -26.19
N LEU A 102 7.77 -6.04 -26.13
CA LEU A 102 6.96 -5.81 -27.33
C LEU A 102 7.25 -4.46 -28.02
N ASN A 103 7.77 -3.48 -27.27
CA ASN A 103 8.07 -2.14 -27.79
C ASN A 103 9.57 -1.94 -28.12
N MET A 104 10.40 -2.99 -28.06
CA MET A 104 11.79 -3.00 -28.57
C MET A 104 11.80 -3.21 -30.09
#